data_AF-A0A7V1PY87-F1
#
_entry.id   AF-A0A7V1PY87-F1
#
_cell.length_a   1.000
_cell.length_b   1.000
_cell.length_c   1.000
_cell.angle_alpha   90.00
_cell.angle_beta   90.00
_cell.angle_gamma   90.00
#
_symmetry.space_group_name_H-M   'P 1'
#
loop_
_entity.id
_entity.type
_entity.pdbx_description
1 polymer ?
#
loop_
_entity_poly.entity_id
_entity_poly.type
_entity_poly.pdbx_seq_one_letter_code
_entity_poly.pdbx_strand_id
1 'polypeptide(L)'
;FAPGADDDASGVAVVMELANILSKSKFPSTILFVAFSGEEQGLYGSKHLSKKARKENWNITAVFNNDMVGSNNTSGTNLITNEKVRVFSEGVPAFETKLMAKRRKYLSTENDSKSRQLARYIKEIGEKYVDQVEVQLIYRKDRFLRGGDHTSFNNEGFTAVRLCEIHENYNHQHQDVRIENGIEYGDLPKFVDFNYLAKIAQINLSALTNLALAPEAPANVRIDVSKLTNFSTLLWNKSTNIRTKGYNILIRETSSPTWQKKIFTKDSTITIPYSKDNFLFAVQTIDGKGHTSLPVIPVPSFR
;
A
#
# COMPACT_ATOMS: atom_id res chain seq x y z
N PHE A 1 14.84 14.48 26.56
CA PHE A 1 13.54 15.00 26.08
C PHE A 1 13.50 14.68 24.60
N ALA A 2 12.58 13.80 24.16
CA ALA A 2 12.49 13.33 22.78
C ALA A 2 11.08 13.62 22.27
N PRO A 3 10.85 14.76 21.59
CA PRO A 3 9.50 15.18 21.22
C PRO A 3 8.88 14.34 20.09
N GLY A 4 9.68 13.85 19.13
CA GLY A 4 9.22 12.94 18.07
C GLY A 4 8.07 13.53 17.24
N ALA A 5 8.15 14.82 16.91
CA ALA A 5 7.07 15.52 16.23
C ALA A 5 6.77 14.96 14.83
N ASP A 6 7.81 14.60 14.07
CA ASP A 6 7.71 13.89 12.82
C ASP A 6 7.77 12.37 13.00
N ASP A 7 8.62 11.87 13.91
CA ASP A 7 8.86 10.45 14.21
C ASP A 7 8.38 10.08 15.64
N ASP A 8 7.12 9.68 15.85
CA ASP A 8 6.05 9.55 14.85
C ASP A 8 4.73 10.23 15.27
N ALA A 9 4.80 11.40 15.93
CA ALA A 9 3.59 12.16 16.23
C ALA A 9 2.86 12.59 14.94
N SER A 10 3.57 12.76 13.81
CA SER A 10 2.98 13.05 12.51
C SER A 10 2.10 11.91 12.00
N GLY A 11 2.58 10.65 12.05
CA GLY A 11 1.81 9.47 11.71
C GLY A 11 0.60 9.27 12.61
N VAL A 12 0.76 9.48 13.93
CA VAL A 12 -0.35 9.44 14.90
C VAL A 12 -1.39 10.52 14.61
N ALA A 13 -0.98 11.74 14.27
CA ALA A 13 -1.89 12.82 13.91
C ALA A 13 -2.72 12.47 12.66
N VAL A 14 -2.11 11.85 11.64
CA VAL A 14 -2.82 11.33 10.46
C VAL A 14 -3.87 10.29 10.88
N VAL A 15 -3.49 9.30 11.70
CA VAL A 15 -4.42 8.25 12.17
C VAL A 15 -5.61 8.84 12.94
N MET A 16 -5.36 9.81 13.82
CA MET A 16 -6.42 10.48 14.60
C MET A 16 -7.36 11.28 13.71
N GLU A 17 -6.85 12.03 12.73
CA GLU A 17 -7.70 12.83 11.85
C GLU A 17 -8.54 11.94 10.90
N LEU A 18 -7.96 10.85 10.40
CA LEU A 18 -8.73 9.86 9.65
C LEU A 18 -9.85 9.26 10.50
N ALA A 19 -9.60 8.93 11.76
CA ALA A 19 -10.62 8.42 12.66
C ALA A 19 -11.74 9.45 12.89
N ASN A 20 -11.39 10.72 13.09
CA ASN A 20 -12.34 11.83 13.22
C ASN A 20 -13.24 11.96 11.98
N ILE A 21 -12.67 11.97 10.78
CA ILE A 21 -13.43 12.09 9.52
C ILE A 21 -14.30 10.85 9.28
N LEU A 22 -13.70 9.66 9.36
CA LEU A 22 -14.34 8.40 8.96
C LEU A 22 -15.38 7.91 9.96
N SER A 23 -15.29 8.30 11.24
CA SER A 23 -16.32 7.98 12.25
C SER A 23 -17.71 8.52 11.91
N LYS A 24 -17.79 9.52 11.02
CA LYS A 24 -19.05 10.14 10.56
C LYS A 24 -19.75 9.32 9.46
N SER A 25 -19.14 8.24 9.00
CA SER A 25 -19.63 7.39 7.91
C SER A 25 -19.72 5.92 8.34
N LYS A 26 -20.55 5.14 7.63
CA LYS A 26 -20.62 3.68 7.80
C LYS A 26 -19.91 2.99 6.66
N PHE A 27 -19.09 2.00 7.00
CA PHE A 27 -18.33 1.21 6.05
C PHE A 27 -18.77 -0.24 6.07
N PRO A 28 -18.79 -0.91 4.90
CA PRO A 28 -18.94 -2.35 4.84
C PRO A 28 -17.82 -3.15 5.49
N SER A 29 -16.62 -2.59 5.50
CA SER A 29 -15.41 -3.20 6.05
C SER A 29 -15.08 -2.55 7.39
N THR A 30 -14.51 -3.32 8.30
CA THR A 30 -13.96 -2.79 9.55
C THR A 30 -12.69 -2.00 9.26
N ILE A 31 -12.61 -0.78 9.78
CA ILE A 31 -11.40 0.04 9.77
C ILE A 31 -10.85 0.06 11.19
N LEU A 32 -9.57 -0.30 11.34
CA LEU A 32 -8.89 -0.28 12.62
C LEU A 32 -7.82 0.82 12.62
N PHE A 33 -7.96 1.78 13.52
CA PHE A 33 -6.98 2.84 13.76
C PHE A 33 -6.10 2.43 14.93
N VAL A 34 -4.78 2.48 14.76
CA VAL A 34 -3.83 1.98 15.76
C VAL A 34 -2.67 2.97 15.89
N ALA A 35 -2.34 3.32 17.14
CA ALA A 35 -1.06 3.91 17.50
C ALA A 35 -0.25 2.83 18.22
N PHE A 36 0.88 2.43 17.65
CA PHE A 36 1.68 1.34 18.22
C PHE A 36 2.58 1.85 19.33
N SER A 37 2.75 1.03 20.38
CA SER A 37 3.72 1.27 21.44
C SER A 37 5.04 0.55 21.14
N GLY A 38 6.15 1.22 21.38
CA GLY A 38 7.49 0.59 21.37
C GLY A 38 7.98 0.15 20.00
N GLU A 39 7.71 0.95 18.96
CA GLU A 39 8.36 0.86 17.64
C GLU A 39 9.89 0.92 17.83
N GLU A 40 10.35 1.98 18.50
CA GLU A 40 11.77 2.33 18.68
C GLU A 40 12.57 1.32 19.50
N GLN A 41 11.91 0.46 20.29
CA GLN A 41 12.55 -0.61 21.06
C GLN A 41 12.55 -1.96 20.32
N GLY A 42 12.11 -1.96 19.05
CA GLY A 42 12.08 -3.13 18.20
C GLY A 42 10.68 -3.65 17.90
N LEU A 43 9.74 -2.75 17.58
CA LEU A 43 8.40 -3.04 17.03
C LEU A 43 7.50 -3.83 17.99
N TYR A 44 7.55 -3.57 19.29
CA TYR A 44 6.87 -4.42 20.29
C TYR A 44 5.36 -4.48 20.09
N GLY A 45 4.71 -3.31 19.93
CA GLY A 45 3.27 -3.21 19.72
C GLY A 45 2.80 -3.88 18.44
N SER A 46 3.45 -3.58 17.30
CA SER A 46 3.07 -4.16 16.01
C SER A 46 3.36 -5.65 15.92
N LYS A 47 4.47 -6.14 16.50
CA LYS A 47 4.75 -7.60 16.60
C LYS A 47 3.70 -8.32 17.41
N HIS A 48 3.22 -7.72 18.51
CA HIS A 48 2.16 -8.31 19.32
C HIS A 48 0.86 -8.40 18.52
N LEU A 49 0.43 -7.28 17.90
CA LEU A 49 -0.82 -7.23 17.16
C LEU A 49 -0.80 -8.12 15.91
N SER A 50 0.29 -8.14 15.14
CA SER A 50 0.37 -8.96 13.93
C SER A 50 0.32 -10.45 14.25
N LYS A 51 1.03 -10.91 15.29
CA LYS A 51 0.97 -12.30 15.77
C LYS A 51 -0.43 -12.66 16.27
N LYS A 52 -1.09 -11.76 17.01
CA LYS A 52 -2.47 -11.96 17.47
C LYS A 52 -3.43 -12.08 16.29
N ALA A 53 -3.38 -11.13 15.35
CA ALA A 53 -4.22 -11.12 14.16
C ALA A 53 -4.06 -12.41 13.34
N ARG A 54 -2.83 -12.92 13.20
CA ARG A 54 -2.58 -14.19 12.53
C ARG A 54 -3.14 -15.38 13.31
N LYS A 55 -2.88 -15.46 14.62
CA LYS A 55 -3.38 -16.54 15.49
C LYS A 55 -4.91 -16.61 15.49
N GLU A 56 -5.56 -15.45 15.45
CA GLU A 56 -7.03 -15.32 15.45
C GLU A 56 -7.63 -15.31 14.03
N ASN A 57 -6.82 -15.55 12.99
CA ASN A 57 -7.26 -15.59 11.58
C ASN A 57 -8.01 -14.34 11.12
N TRP A 58 -7.55 -13.15 11.52
CA TRP A 58 -8.14 -11.90 11.07
C TRP A 58 -8.01 -11.77 9.53
N ASN A 59 -9.10 -11.40 8.88
CA ASN A 59 -9.12 -11.11 7.45
C ASN A 59 -8.67 -9.66 7.19
N ILE A 60 -7.36 -9.41 7.25
CA ILE A 60 -6.78 -8.08 7.00
C ILE A 60 -6.53 -7.91 5.50
N THR A 61 -7.23 -6.97 4.87
CA THR A 61 -7.06 -6.65 3.44
C THR A 61 -5.77 -5.86 3.18
N ALA A 62 -5.49 -4.87 4.01
CA ALA A 62 -4.36 -3.95 3.84
C ALA A 62 -3.96 -3.33 5.18
N VAL A 63 -2.67 -2.99 5.32
CA VAL A 63 -2.12 -2.22 6.42
C VAL A 63 -1.35 -1.03 5.84
N PHE A 64 -1.72 0.17 6.29
CA PHE A 64 -1.10 1.43 5.92
C PHE A 64 -0.29 1.90 7.13
N ASN A 65 1.03 1.90 7.03
CA ASN A 65 1.90 2.43 8.08
C ASN A 65 2.36 3.83 7.69
N ASN A 66 1.92 4.85 8.42
CA ASN A 66 2.42 6.22 8.26
C ASN A 66 3.48 6.43 9.31
N ASP A 67 4.69 6.78 8.88
CA ASP A 67 5.85 6.81 9.76
C ASP A 67 6.88 7.77 9.17
N MET A 68 7.10 8.90 9.86
CA MET A 68 7.79 10.09 9.37
C MET A 68 7.14 10.65 8.12
N VAL A 69 6.00 11.34 8.30
CA VAL A 69 5.14 11.83 7.21
C VAL A 69 4.88 13.33 7.28
N GLY A 70 5.66 14.04 8.07
CA GLY A 70 5.49 15.45 8.39
C GLY A 70 6.57 16.39 7.88
N SER A 71 7.80 15.94 7.59
CA SER A 71 8.85 16.81 7.05
C SER A 71 8.91 16.76 5.50
N ASN A 72 9.33 17.88 4.93
CA ASN A 72 9.44 18.10 3.49
C ASN A 72 10.87 18.44 3.05
N ASN A 73 11.84 18.47 3.97
CA ASN A 73 13.20 18.97 3.73
C ASN A 73 14.30 17.99 4.15
N THR A 74 15.49 18.15 3.57
CA THR A 74 16.66 17.33 3.89
C THR A 74 17.71 18.06 4.71
N SER A 75 18.49 17.30 5.48
CA SER A 75 19.83 17.72 5.91
C SER A 75 20.85 17.46 4.80
N GLY A 76 21.80 18.39 4.60
CA GLY A 76 22.98 18.20 3.76
C GLY A 76 22.79 18.44 2.26
N THR A 77 21.68 18.01 1.67
CA THR A 77 21.38 18.26 0.24
C THR A 77 20.49 19.49 -0.01
N ASN A 78 19.91 20.06 1.04
CA ASN A 78 19.04 21.26 0.99
C ASN A 78 17.88 21.13 -0.01
N LEU A 79 17.38 19.91 -0.21
CA LEU A 79 16.22 19.65 -1.06
C LEU A 79 14.95 19.84 -0.23
N ILE A 80 13.95 20.47 -0.85
CA ILE A 80 12.64 20.68 -0.24
C ILE A 80 11.57 20.30 -1.27
N THR A 81 10.64 19.43 -0.87
CA THR A 81 9.46 19.12 -1.69
C THR A 81 8.29 18.69 -0.83
N ASN A 82 7.13 19.28 -1.06
CA ASN A 82 5.86 18.90 -0.44
C ASN A 82 4.90 18.24 -1.45
N GLU A 83 5.44 17.79 -2.58
CA GLU A 83 4.68 17.20 -3.68
C GLU A 83 5.00 15.71 -3.86
N LYS A 84 5.85 15.11 -3.02
CA LYS A 84 6.26 13.71 -3.18
C LYS A 84 6.24 12.95 -1.86
N VAL A 85 5.64 11.78 -1.88
CA VAL A 85 5.68 10.82 -0.76
C VAL A 85 6.15 9.46 -1.26
N ARG A 86 6.93 8.74 -0.44
CA ARG A 86 7.37 7.39 -0.75
C ARG A 86 6.38 6.37 -0.22
N VAL A 87 6.09 5.35 -1.03
CA VAL A 87 5.40 4.14 -0.57
C VAL A 87 6.32 2.95 -0.74
N PHE A 88 6.84 2.45 0.38
CA PHE A 88 7.67 1.26 0.44
C PHE A 88 6.80 0.00 0.42
N SER A 89 7.26 -0.99 -0.36
CA SER A 89 6.57 -2.26 -0.53
C SER A 89 7.54 -3.40 -0.85
N GLU A 90 7.39 -4.53 -0.15
CA GLU A 90 8.19 -5.72 -0.41
C GLU A 90 7.87 -6.35 -1.77
N GLY A 91 8.88 -6.87 -2.48
CA GLY A 91 8.70 -7.63 -3.72
C GLY A 91 8.49 -9.11 -3.47
N VAL A 92 9.49 -9.79 -2.89
CA VAL A 92 9.31 -11.15 -2.40
C VAL A 92 8.69 -11.06 -0.99
N PRO A 93 7.55 -11.72 -0.73
CA PRO A 93 6.93 -11.67 0.59
C PRO A 93 7.88 -12.20 1.67
N ALA A 94 8.01 -11.49 2.79
CA ALA A 94 8.78 -11.98 3.95
C ALA A 94 8.22 -13.31 4.48
N PHE A 95 6.90 -13.46 4.48
CA PHE A 95 6.23 -14.72 4.73
C PHE A 95 5.99 -15.49 3.43
N GLU A 96 6.93 -16.35 3.04
CA GLU A 96 6.85 -17.14 1.81
C GLU A 96 6.91 -18.65 2.08
N THR A 97 5.91 -19.39 1.59
CA THR A 97 5.94 -20.86 1.58
C THR A 97 6.70 -21.38 0.35
N LYS A 98 7.18 -22.63 0.39
CA LYS A 98 7.83 -23.28 -0.78
C LYS A 98 6.96 -23.27 -2.03
N LEU A 99 5.64 -23.43 -1.88
CA LEU A 99 4.70 -23.37 -3.00
C LEU A 99 4.56 -21.96 -3.57
N MET A 100 4.51 -20.94 -2.70
CA MET A 100 4.52 -19.53 -3.12
C MET A 100 5.81 -19.20 -3.89
N ALA A 101 6.98 -19.60 -3.37
CA ALA A 101 8.26 -19.41 -4.03
C ALA A 101 8.31 -20.07 -5.42
N LYS A 102 7.81 -21.32 -5.54
CA LYS A 102 7.75 -22.03 -6.83
C LYS A 102 6.86 -21.30 -7.84
N ARG A 103 5.67 -20.84 -7.40
CA ARG A 103 4.74 -20.08 -8.26
C ARG A 103 5.33 -18.76 -8.69
N ARG A 104 5.91 -18.02 -7.75
CA ARG A 104 6.55 -16.73 -7.98
C ARG A 104 7.65 -16.83 -9.04
N LYS A 105 8.56 -17.80 -8.89
CA LYS A 105 9.62 -18.09 -9.88
C LYS A 105 9.06 -18.46 -11.25
N TYR A 106 8.03 -19.30 -11.31
CA TYR A 106 7.39 -19.70 -12.57
C TYR A 106 6.75 -18.52 -13.30
N LEU A 107 6.16 -17.58 -12.55
CA LEU A 107 5.47 -16.42 -13.09
C LEU A 107 6.35 -15.17 -13.23
N SER A 108 7.57 -15.20 -12.71
CA SER A 108 8.44 -14.02 -12.57
C SER A 108 7.74 -12.81 -11.91
N THR A 109 6.90 -13.07 -10.90
CA THR A 109 6.01 -12.07 -10.25
C THR A 109 6.67 -11.34 -9.08
N GLU A 110 7.98 -11.15 -9.14
CA GLU A 110 8.78 -10.51 -8.07
C GLU A 110 8.38 -9.06 -7.81
N ASN A 111 7.80 -8.44 -8.85
CA ASN A 111 7.30 -7.08 -8.82
C ASN A 111 5.79 -7.00 -8.56
N ASP A 112 5.14 -8.11 -8.20
CA ASP A 112 3.67 -8.23 -8.17
C ASP A 112 3.10 -8.78 -6.85
N SER A 113 3.87 -8.71 -5.77
CA SER A 113 3.36 -9.00 -4.43
C SER A 113 2.10 -8.22 -4.09
N LYS A 114 1.34 -8.73 -3.11
CA LYS A 114 0.18 -8.02 -2.58
C LYS A 114 0.57 -6.62 -2.08
N SER A 115 1.72 -6.46 -1.42
CA SER A 115 2.18 -5.16 -0.92
C SER A 115 2.48 -4.18 -2.06
N ARG A 116 3.01 -4.65 -3.20
CA ARG A 116 3.19 -3.81 -4.40
C ARG A 116 1.87 -3.48 -5.09
N GLN A 117 0.89 -4.39 -5.08
CA GLN A 117 -0.45 -4.07 -5.56
C GLN A 117 -1.11 -3.01 -4.67
N LEU A 118 -0.93 -3.08 -3.35
CA LEU A 118 -1.38 -2.04 -2.43
C LEU A 118 -0.68 -0.70 -2.70
N ALA A 119 0.64 -0.69 -2.90
CA ALA A 119 1.36 0.55 -3.23
C ALA A 119 0.87 1.18 -4.55
N ARG A 120 0.65 0.38 -5.60
CA ARG A 120 0.06 0.85 -6.87
C ARG A 120 -1.35 1.38 -6.69
N TYR A 121 -2.14 0.72 -5.83
CA TYR A 121 -3.49 1.16 -5.51
C TYR A 121 -3.49 2.52 -4.80
N ILE A 122 -2.60 2.70 -3.81
CA ILE A 122 -2.42 3.99 -3.12
C ILE A 122 -1.99 5.07 -4.10
N LYS A 123 -1.07 4.76 -5.03
CA LYS A 123 -0.68 5.70 -6.09
C LYS A 123 -1.88 6.10 -6.95
N GLU A 124 -2.58 5.12 -7.51
CA GLU A 124 -3.68 5.40 -8.43
C GLU A 124 -4.81 6.19 -7.77
N ILE A 125 -5.23 5.78 -6.57
CA ILE A 125 -6.34 6.42 -5.86
C ILE A 125 -5.91 7.74 -5.24
N GLY A 126 -4.73 7.79 -4.62
CA GLY A 126 -4.19 9.01 -4.01
C GLY A 126 -4.04 10.14 -5.03
N GLU A 127 -3.37 9.87 -6.15
CA GLU A 127 -3.14 10.87 -7.21
C GLU A 127 -4.42 11.22 -8.00
N LYS A 128 -5.49 10.44 -7.85
CA LYS A 128 -6.80 10.77 -8.44
C LYS A 128 -7.55 11.83 -7.63
N TYR A 129 -7.39 11.84 -6.31
CA TYR A 129 -8.19 12.67 -5.40
C TYR A 129 -7.41 13.77 -4.69
N VAL A 130 -6.08 13.74 -4.76
CA VAL A 130 -5.21 14.70 -4.12
C VAL A 130 -4.39 15.41 -5.18
N ASP A 131 -4.58 16.72 -5.28
CA ASP A 131 -3.85 17.55 -6.24
C ASP A 131 -2.41 17.79 -5.79
N GLN A 132 -1.53 18.04 -6.75
CA GLN A 132 -0.13 18.43 -6.51
C GLN A 132 0.61 17.47 -5.57
N VAL A 133 0.42 16.17 -5.80
CA VAL A 133 1.17 15.12 -5.13
C VAL A 133 1.50 13.98 -6.10
N GLU A 134 2.70 13.44 -5.95
CA GLU A 134 3.20 12.24 -6.58
C GLU A 134 3.47 11.20 -5.49
N VAL A 135 2.79 10.06 -5.60
CA VAL A 135 3.06 8.87 -4.81
C VAL A 135 4.16 8.09 -5.54
N GLN A 136 5.37 8.14 -4.99
CA GLN A 136 6.52 7.44 -5.53
C GLN A 136 6.55 5.99 -5.03
N LEU A 137 6.46 5.05 -5.97
CA LEU A 137 6.58 3.62 -5.67
C LEU A 137 8.03 3.26 -5.36
N ILE A 138 8.31 2.84 -4.13
CA ILE A 138 9.63 2.35 -3.75
C ILE A 138 9.59 0.82 -3.67
N TYR A 139 10.26 0.16 -4.62
CA TYR A 139 10.36 -1.30 -4.70
C TYR A 139 11.40 -1.87 -3.75
N ARG A 140 11.28 -1.47 -2.48
CA ARG A 140 12.05 -1.96 -1.34
C ARG A 140 11.09 -2.11 -0.18
N LYS A 141 11.40 -3.04 0.72
CA LYS A 141 10.65 -3.18 1.97
C LYS A 141 10.78 -1.92 2.83
N ASP A 142 11.99 -1.37 2.95
CA ASP A 142 12.27 -0.11 3.63
C ASP A 142 13.61 0.49 3.13
N ARG A 143 14.02 1.61 3.73
CA ARG A 143 15.31 2.28 3.62
C ARG A 143 16.41 1.48 4.32
N PHE A 144 17.67 1.75 3.99
CA PHE A 144 18.79 1.11 4.66
C PHE A 144 18.86 1.51 6.14
N LEU A 145 19.20 0.55 7.00
CA LEU A 145 19.34 0.72 8.46
C LEU A 145 18.07 1.18 9.20
N ARG A 146 16.92 1.20 8.52
CA ARG A 146 15.63 1.61 9.09
C ARG A 146 14.59 0.49 8.94
N GLY A 147 13.52 0.61 9.70
CA GLY A 147 12.34 -0.24 9.67
C GLY A 147 11.12 0.56 10.11
N GLY A 148 9.97 -0.10 10.16
CA GLY A 148 8.74 0.46 10.72
C GLY A 148 7.69 -0.63 10.91
N ASP A 149 6.58 -0.31 11.57
CA ASP A 149 5.60 -1.29 12.05
C ASP A 149 4.97 -2.18 10.94
N HIS A 150 4.87 -1.71 9.70
CA HIS A 150 4.44 -2.53 8.55
C HIS A 150 5.25 -3.84 8.42
N THR A 151 6.54 -3.83 8.80
CA THR A 151 7.42 -4.99 8.73
C THR A 151 6.90 -6.15 9.58
N SER A 152 6.35 -5.86 10.77
CA SER A 152 5.74 -6.87 11.65
C SER A 152 4.55 -7.57 11.01
N PHE A 153 3.80 -6.87 10.16
CA PHE A 153 2.67 -7.43 9.42
C PHE A 153 3.10 -8.23 8.20
N ASN A 154 4.07 -7.73 7.42
CA ASN A 154 4.63 -8.50 6.30
C ASN A 154 5.22 -9.84 6.75
N ASN A 155 5.93 -9.85 7.89
CA ASN A 155 6.53 -11.06 8.45
C ASN A 155 5.48 -12.12 8.86
N GLU A 156 4.25 -11.69 9.13
CA GLU A 156 3.11 -12.57 9.42
C GLU A 156 2.24 -12.88 8.18
N GLY A 157 2.65 -12.41 6.99
CA GLY A 157 2.00 -12.69 5.71
C GLY A 157 0.86 -11.74 5.33
N PHE A 158 0.72 -10.63 6.06
CA PHE A 158 -0.25 -9.59 5.74
C PHE A 158 0.26 -8.64 4.65
N THR A 159 -0.68 -8.03 3.95
CA THR A 159 -0.43 -7.03 2.91
C THR A 159 -0.21 -5.68 3.59
N ALA A 160 1.03 -5.21 3.66
CA ALA A 160 1.40 -3.99 4.37
C ALA A 160 2.40 -3.16 3.59
N VAL A 161 2.30 -1.84 3.71
CA VAL A 161 3.17 -0.84 3.10
C VAL A 161 3.50 0.26 4.11
N ARG A 162 4.58 0.99 3.86
CA ARG A 162 4.93 2.21 4.61
C ARG A 162 4.86 3.44 3.73
N LEU A 163 4.14 4.44 4.19
CA LEU A 163 4.22 5.81 3.71
C LEU A 163 5.25 6.56 4.55
N CYS A 164 6.16 7.26 3.88
CA CYS A 164 7.23 8.00 4.52
C CYS A 164 7.60 9.18 3.61
N GLU A 165 7.97 10.29 4.21
CA GLU A 165 8.51 11.47 3.53
C GLU A 165 9.65 11.11 2.59
N ILE A 166 9.86 11.87 1.52
CA ILE A 166 10.97 11.62 0.58
C ILE A 166 12.29 12.17 1.08
N HIS A 167 12.21 13.28 1.82
CA HIS A 167 13.33 14.07 2.25
C HIS A 167 13.42 14.02 3.76
N GLU A 168 14.52 13.44 4.21
CA GLU A 168 14.79 13.19 5.61
C GLU A 168 15.82 14.19 6.13
N ASN A 169 15.50 14.77 7.27
CA ASN A 169 16.41 15.67 7.97
C ASN A 169 17.03 14.97 9.19
N TYR A 170 18.26 14.50 9.03
CA TYR A 170 18.99 13.78 10.09
C TYR A 170 19.44 14.67 11.25
N ASN A 171 19.34 16.00 11.11
CA ASN A 171 19.52 16.88 12.27
C ASN A 171 18.31 16.83 13.22
N HIS A 172 17.15 16.38 12.75
CA HIS A 172 15.93 16.32 13.57
C HIS A 172 15.67 14.88 14.07
N GLN A 173 15.87 13.88 13.21
CA GLN A 173 15.60 12.48 13.54
C GLN A 173 16.53 11.93 14.63
N HIS A 174 15.94 11.37 15.69
CA HIS A 174 16.67 10.69 16.77
C HIS A 174 17.77 11.57 17.41
N GLN A 175 17.52 12.88 17.47
CA GLN A 175 18.43 13.85 18.07
C GLN A 175 17.87 14.45 19.35
N ASP A 176 18.74 14.64 20.34
CA ASP A 176 18.43 15.47 21.50
C ASP A 176 18.28 16.93 21.06
N VAL A 177 17.29 17.61 21.65
CA VAL A 177 17.03 19.03 21.41
C VAL A 177 18.20 19.87 21.90
N ARG A 178 18.93 20.49 20.97
CA ARG A 178 20.08 21.34 21.26
C ARG A 178 20.36 22.28 20.10
N ILE A 179 21.21 23.27 20.34
CA ILE A 179 21.85 24.06 19.30
C ILE A 179 23.34 23.79 19.38
N GLU A 180 23.94 23.41 18.25
CA GLU A 180 25.36 23.10 18.16
C GLU A 180 25.90 23.66 16.84
N ASN A 181 26.95 24.49 16.91
CA ASN A 181 27.54 25.16 15.75
C ASN A 181 26.53 25.95 14.88
N GLY A 182 25.50 26.51 15.52
CA GLY A 182 24.42 27.25 14.83
C GLY A 182 23.38 26.36 14.14
N ILE A 183 23.51 25.04 14.23
CA ILE A 183 22.53 24.07 13.74
C ILE A 183 21.61 23.71 14.90
N GLU A 184 20.30 23.80 14.66
CA GLU A 184 19.30 23.34 15.61
C GLU A 184 19.00 21.86 15.37
N TYR A 185 19.05 21.08 16.45
CA TYR A 185 18.83 19.65 16.45
C TYR A 185 17.55 19.30 17.21
N GLY A 186 16.99 18.15 16.87
CA GLY A 186 15.82 17.56 17.52
C GLY A 186 14.54 17.68 16.69
N ASP A 187 13.65 16.73 16.91
CA ASP A 187 12.40 16.60 16.17
C ASP A 187 11.26 17.38 16.85
N LEU A 188 11.03 18.61 16.39
CA LEU A 188 10.10 19.57 16.99
C LEU A 188 8.95 19.93 16.03
N PRO A 189 7.75 20.30 16.55
CA PRO A 189 6.59 20.61 15.72
C PRO A 189 6.81 21.71 14.68
N LYS A 190 7.75 22.64 14.91
CA LYS A 190 8.09 23.70 13.95
C LYS A 190 8.78 23.21 12.67
N PHE A 191 9.29 21.97 12.68
CA PHE A 191 9.90 21.33 11.52
C PHE A 191 8.92 20.47 10.73
N VAL A 192 7.68 20.32 11.21
CA VAL A 192 6.59 19.66 10.49
C VAL A 192 5.95 20.65 9.53
N ASP A 193 5.88 20.28 8.25
CA ASP A 193 5.04 20.98 7.26
C ASP A 193 3.62 20.43 7.34
N PHE A 194 2.75 21.16 8.05
CA PHE A 194 1.35 20.77 8.22
C PHE A 194 0.55 20.70 6.91
N ASN A 195 0.93 21.46 5.88
CA ASN A 195 0.27 21.37 4.57
C ASN A 195 0.66 20.08 3.85
N TYR A 196 1.94 19.71 3.92
CA TYR A 196 2.40 18.41 3.44
C TYR A 196 1.72 17.27 4.19
N LEU A 197 1.70 17.31 5.52
CA LEU A 197 1.04 16.30 6.36
C LEU A 197 -0.45 16.14 6.02
N ALA A 198 -1.15 17.26 5.74
CA ALA A 198 -2.54 17.24 5.29
C ALA A 198 -2.71 16.50 3.95
N LYS A 199 -1.80 16.68 2.98
CA LYS A 199 -1.81 15.91 1.72
C LYS A 199 -1.64 14.41 1.99
N ILE A 200 -0.74 14.03 2.91
CA ILE A 200 -0.54 12.61 3.27
C ILE A 200 -1.79 12.02 3.92
N ALA A 201 -2.45 12.79 4.80
CA ALA A 201 -3.74 12.40 5.36
C ALA A 201 -4.81 12.20 4.26
N GLN A 202 -4.88 13.08 3.26
CA GLN A 202 -5.82 12.96 2.14
C GLN A 202 -5.52 11.74 1.24
N ILE A 203 -4.24 11.40 1.02
CA ILE A 203 -3.84 10.18 0.30
C ILE A 203 -4.32 8.93 1.05
N ASN A 204 -4.07 8.88 2.36
CA ASN A 204 -4.55 7.78 3.20
C ASN A 204 -6.09 7.72 3.18
N LEU A 205 -6.77 8.87 3.36
CA LEU A 205 -8.22 8.97 3.39
C LEU A 205 -8.82 8.41 2.10
N SER A 206 -8.34 8.86 0.94
CA SER A 206 -8.88 8.48 -0.36
C SER A 206 -8.71 6.98 -0.64
N ALA A 207 -7.50 6.45 -0.44
CA ALA A 207 -7.20 5.04 -0.67
C ALA A 207 -7.93 4.12 0.33
N LEU A 208 -7.90 4.45 1.62
CA LEU A 208 -8.59 3.68 2.66
C LEU A 208 -10.10 3.68 2.47
N THR A 209 -10.69 4.84 2.19
CA THR A 209 -12.15 4.98 1.96
C THR A 209 -12.58 4.18 0.75
N ASN A 210 -11.84 4.27 -0.37
CA ASN A 210 -12.15 3.50 -1.58
C ASN A 210 -12.14 2.00 -1.29
N LEU A 211 -11.10 1.52 -0.62
CA LEU A 211 -10.94 0.10 -0.30
C LEU A 211 -11.97 -0.38 0.72
N ALA A 212 -12.32 0.43 1.72
CA ALA A 212 -13.31 0.09 2.73
C ALA A 212 -14.75 0.01 2.18
N LEU A 213 -15.05 0.78 1.13
CA LEU A 213 -16.35 0.77 0.44
C LEU A 213 -16.44 -0.32 -0.64
N ALA A 214 -15.30 -0.74 -1.19
CA ALA A 214 -15.23 -1.70 -2.28
C ALA A 214 -15.89 -3.06 -1.94
N PRO A 215 -16.35 -3.81 -2.96
CA PRO A 215 -16.64 -5.23 -2.80
C PRO A 215 -15.34 -6.02 -2.53
N GLU A 216 -15.49 -7.24 -2.01
CA GLU A 216 -14.35 -8.14 -1.82
C GLU A 216 -13.63 -8.44 -3.14
N ALA A 217 -12.32 -8.64 -3.07
CA ALA A 217 -11.51 -9.00 -4.23
C ALA A 217 -11.98 -10.33 -4.85
N PRO A 218 -11.88 -10.48 -6.18
CA PRO A 218 -12.31 -11.70 -6.85
C PRO A 218 -11.50 -12.91 -6.38
N ALA A 219 -12.18 -14.01 -6.08
CA ALA A 219 -11.53 -15.25 -5.66
C ALA A 219 -11.15 -16.13 -6.87
N ASN A 220 -10.11 -16.95 -6.71
CA ASN A 220 -9.67 -17.94 -7.71
C ASN A 220 -9.42 -17.37 -9.10
N VAL A 221 -8.81 -16.18 -9.18
CA VAL A 221 -8.42 -15.57 -10.46
C VAL A 221 -7.34 -16.42 -11.14
N ARG A 222 -7.61 -16.79 -12.39
CA ARG A 222 -6.75 -17.66 -13.20
C ARG A 222 -6.59 -17.10 -14.61
N ILE A 223 -5.51 -17.53 -15.25
CA ILE A 223 -5.26 -17.32 -16.68
C ILE A 223 -5.06 -18.67 -17.36
N ASP A 224 -5.80 -18.91 -18.44
CA ASP A 224 -5.68 -20.13 -19.22
C ASP A 224 -4.37 -20.15 -20.00
N VAL A 225 -3.54 -21.16 -19.73
CA VAL A 225 -2.26 -21.42 -20.39
C VAL A 225 -2.27 -22.72 -21.20
N SER A 226 -3.43 -23.36 -21.38
CA SER A 226 -3.57 -24.61 -22.12
C SER A 226 -3.34 -24.45 -23.62
N LYS A 227 -3.46 -23.23 -24.16
CA LYS A 227 -3.34 -22.93 -25.60
C LYS A 227 -2.28 -21.87 -25.88
N LEU A 228 -1.54 -22.08 -26.97
CA LEU A 228 -0.61 -21.11 -27.54
C LEU A 228 -1.39 -20.18 -28.47
N THR A 229 -1.66 -18.96 -28.01
CA THR A 229 -2.45 -17.95 -28.73
C THR A 229 -2.03 -16.55 -28.27
N ASN A 230 -2.23 -15.55 -29.14
CA ASN A 230 -2.03 -14.13 -28.82
C ASN A 230 -3.20 -13.50 -28.05
N PHE A 231 -4.26 -14.26 -27.79
CA PHE A 231 -5.34 -13.92 -26.87
C PHE A 231 -5.06 -14.51 -25.49
N SER A 232 -5.54 -13.83 -24.46
CA SER A 232 -5.52 -14.31 -23.08
C SER A 232 -6.94 -14.50 -22.57
N THR A 233 -7.22 -15.68 -22.02
CA THR A 233 -8.49 -15.96 -21.34
C THR A 233 -8.27 -15.92 -19.84
N LEU A 234 -8.99 -15.03 -19.16
CA LEU A 234 -9.00 -14.93 -17.70
C LEU A 234 -10.34 -15.44 -17.16
N LEU A 235 -10.30 -16.12 -16.02
CA LEU A 235 -11.48 -16.66 -15.35
C LEU A 235 -11.33 -16.55 -13.83
N TRP A 236 -12.45 -16.36 -13.13
CA TRP A 236 -12.49 -16.23 -11.68
C TRP A 236 -13.84 -16.67 -11.12
N ASN A 237 -13.94 -16.77 -9.79
CA ASN A 237 -15.23 -17.04 -9.16
C ASN A 237 -16.13 -15.80 -9.23
N LYS A 238 -17.36 -15.98 -9.70
CA LYS A 238 -18.38 -14.93 -9.64
C LYS A 238 -18.60 -14.50 -8.19
N SER A 239 -18.68 -13.19 -7.97
CA SER A 239 -18.87 -12.60 -6.64
C SER A 239 -20.30 -12.84 -6.18
N THR A 240 -20.45 -13.22 -4.92
CA THR A 240 -21.76 -13.33 -4.25
C THR A 240 -22.16 -12.03 -3.56
N ASN A 241 -21.26 -11.03 -3.52
CA ASN A 241 -21.53 -9.74 -2.90
C ASN A 241 -22.47 -8.92 -3.80
N ILE A 242 -23.65 -8.57 -3.27
CA ILE A 242 -24.69 -7.80 -3.97
C ILE A 242 -24.21 -6.41 -4.43
N ARG A 243 -23.15 -5.86 -3.81
CA ARG A 243 -22.56 -4.58 -4.22
C ARG A 243 -21.70 -4.69 -5.48
N THR A 244 -21.27 -5.89 -5.86
CA THR A 244 -20.40 -6.08 -7.04
C THR A 244 -21.18 -5.77 -8.32
N LYS A 245 -20.77 -4.73 -9.03
CA LYS A 245 -21.36 -4.34 -10.33
C LYS A 245 -20.69 -5.05 -11.52
N GLY A 246 -19.44 -5.44 -11.35
CA GLY A 246 -18.66 -6.18 -12.35
C GLY A 246 -17.19 -6.25 -11.96
N TYR A 247 -16.34 -6.35 -12.97
CA TYR A 247 -14.90 -6.55 -12.83
C TYR A 247 -14.13 -5.65 -13.78
N ASN A 248 -12.98 -5.15 -13.31
CA ASN A 248 -11.98 -4.52 -14.15
C ASN A 248 -10.84 -5.50 -14.40
N ILE A 249 -10.53 -5.76 -15.67
CA ILE A 249 -9.31 -6.43 -16.09
C ILE A 249 -8.24 -5.37 -16.26
N LEU A 250 -7.22 -5.44 -15.42
CA LEU A 250 -6.08 -4.56 -15.46
C LEU A 250 -5.02 -5.15 -16.37
N ILE A 251 -4.39 -4.31 -17.19
CA ILE A 251 -3.36 -4.71 -18.13
C ILE A 251 -2.19 -3.75 -18.01
N ARG A 252 -0.97 -4.29 -17.96
CA ARG A 252 0.27 -3.52 -18.04
C ARG A 252 1.35 -4.29 -18.77
N GLU A 253 2.25 -3.57 -19.40
CA GLU A 253 3.52 -4.16 -19.87
C GLU A 253 4.30 -4.72 -18.68
N THR A 254 5.09 -5.77 -18.94
CA THR A 254 5.91 -6.45 -17.92
C THR A 254 6.87 -5.50 -17.21
N SER A 255 7.39 -4.49 -17.93
CA SER A 255 8.28 -3.42 -17.45
C SER A 255 7.57 -2.25 -16.76
N SER A 256 6.26 -2.06 -16.98
CA SER A 256 5.54 -0.90 -16.45
C SER A 256 5.35 -0.99 -14.94
N PRO A 257 5.62 0.08 -14.17
CA PRO A 257 5.41 0.08 -12.73
C PRO A 257 3.94 0.20 -12.34
N THR A 258 3.05 0.63 -13.24
CA THR A 258 1.62 0.86 -12.99
C THR A 258 0.72 0.14 -13.98
N TRP A 259 -0.54 -0.04 -13.60
CA TRP A 259 -1.59 -0.53 -14.50
C TRP A 259 -1.89 0.53 -15.55
N GLN A 260 -1.86 0.16 -16.83
CA GLN A 260 -1.97 1.12 -17.94
C GLN A 260 -3.35 1.09 -18.60
N LYS A 261 -4.07 -0.03 -18.52
CA LYS A 261 -5.39 -0.19 -19.13
C LYS A 261 -6.35 -0.91 -18.19
N LYS A 262 -7.64 -0.58 -18.32
CA LYS A 262 -8.76 -1.24 -17.63
C LYS A 262 -9.84 -1.63 -18.64
N ILE A 263 -10.25 -2.89 -18.64
CA ILE A 263 -11.38 -3.38 -19.43
C ILE A 263 -12.48 -3.84 -18.47
N PHE A 264 -13.66 -3.27 -18.58
CA PHE A 264 -14.81 -3.64 -17.74
C PHE A 264 -15.53 -4.86 -18.31
N THR A 265 -15.97 -5.78 -17.44
CA THR A 265 -16.89 -6.86 -17.78
C THR A 265 -17.82 -7.20 -16.62
N LYS A 266 -19.00 -7.74 -16.91
CA LYS A 266 -19.92 -8.31 -15.91
C LYS A 266 -19.76 -9.82 -15.75
N ASP A 267 -19.11 -10.46 -16.72
CA ASP A 267 -18.91 -11.90 -16.74
C ASP A 267 -17.74 -12.29 -15.84
N SER A 268 -17.70 -13.55 -15.43
CA SER A 268 -16.60 -14.11 -14.63
C SER A 268 -15.52 -14.81 -15.48
N THR A 269 -15.60 -14.63 -16.79
CA THR A 269 -14.65 -15.10 -17.79
C THR A 269 -14.58 -14.10 -18.93
N ILE A 270 -13.39 -13.89 -19.50
CA ILE A 270 -13.20 -13.02 -20.64
C ILE A 270 -11.96 -13.42 -21.44
N THR A 271 -12.07 -13.37 -22.77
CA THR A 271 -10.94 -13.50 -23.69
C THR A 271 -10.61 -12.14 -24.29
N ILE A 272 -9.36 -11.71 -24.16
CA ILE A 272 -8.88 -10.39 -24.61
C ILE A 272 -7.73 -10.52 -25.62
N PRO A 273 -7.60 -9.59 -26.59
CA PRO A 273 -6.57 -9.62 -27.63
C PRO A 273 -5.21 -9.09 -27.12
N TYR A 274 -4.77 -9.57 -25.96
CA TYR A 274 -3.48 -9.26 -25.35
C TYR A 274 -2.75 -10.56 -25.04
N SER A 275 -1.51 -10.69 -25.52
CA SER A 275 -0.71 -11.89 -25.24
C SER A 275 -0.21 -11.87 -23.80
N LYS A 276 -0.42 -13.00 -23.10
CA LYS A 276 0.11 -13.29 -21.77
C LYS A 276 1.64 -13.35 -21.68
N ASP A 277 2.31 -13.41 -22.83
CA ASP A 277 3.76 -13.38 -22.89
C ASP A 277 4.29 -11.93 -22.83
N ASN A 278 3.48 -10.95 -23.27
CA ASN A 278 3.89 -9.54 -23.38
C ASN A 278 3.33 -8.67 -22.24
N PHE A 279 2.24 -9.10 -21.62
CA PHE A 279 1.51 -8.30 -20.63
C PHE A 279 1.28 -9.07 -19.34
N LEU A 280 1.21 -8.32 -18.25
CA LEU A 280 0.69 -8.80 -16.98
C LEU A 280 -0.76 -8.36 -16.83
N PHE A 281 -1.52 -9.20 -16.13
CA PHE A 281 -2.94 -9.00 -15.90
C PHE A 281 -3.27 -9.02 -14.42
N ALA A 282 -4.36 -8.36 -14.05
CA ALA A 282 -5.02 -8.57 -12.77
C ALA A 282 -6.53 -8.39 -12.92
N VAL A 283 -7.29 -8.85 -11.94
CA VAL A 283 -8.74 -8.63 -11.87
C VAL A 283 -9.07 -7.91 -10.57
N GLN A 284 -9.90 -6.88 -10.66
CA GLN A 284 -10.50 -6.18 -9.52
C GLN A 284 -12.02 -6.31 -9.60
N THR A 285 -12.70 -6.40 -8.45
CA THR A 285 -14.13 -6.11 -8.39
C THR A 285 -14.35 -4.60 -8.39
N ILE A 286 -15.52 -4.18 -8.87
CA ILE A 286 -15.96 -2.77 -8.84
C ILE A 286 -17.43 -2.70 -8.44
N ASP A 287 -17.80 -1.74 -7.61
CA ASP A 287 -19.20 -1.47 -7.26
C ASP A 287 -19.87 -0.47 -8.22
N GLY A 288 -21.15 -0.16 -7.97
CA GLY A 288 -21.91 0.81 -8.77
C GLY A 288 -21.46 2.27 -8.62
N LYS A 289 -20.59 2.58 -7.65
CA LYS A 289 -20.06 3.93 -7.38
C LYS A 289 -18.60 4.09 -7.83
N GLY A 290 -17.97 3.02 -8.32
CA GLY A 290 -16.61 3.03 -8.81
C GLY A 290 -15.53 2.69 -7.78
N HIS A 291 -15.91 2.18 -6.60
CA HIS A 291 -14.95 1.67 -5.61
C HIS A 291 -14.43 0.30 -6.04
N THR A 292 -13.12 0.09 -5.93
CA THR A 292 -12.45 -1.12 -6.44
C THR A 292 -11.69 -1.85 -5.35
N SER A 293 -11.72 -3.19 -5.42
CA SER A 293 -10.87 -4.02 -4.55
C SER A 293 -9.38 -3.86 -4.91
N LEU A 294 -8.50 -4.43 -4.08
CA LEU A 294 -7.12 -4.65 -4.53
C LEU A 294 -7.08 -5.55 -5.79
N PRO A 295 -6.12 -5.30 -6.71
CA PRO A 295 -5.86 -6.18 -7.84
C PRO A 295 -5.47 -7.59 -7.41
N VAL A 296 -6.03 -8.59 -8.07
CA VAL A 296 -5.63 -10.00 -7.91
C VAL A 296 -4.94 -10.48 -9.17
N ILE A 297 -3.67 -10.84 -9.05
CA ILE A 297 -2.86 -11.42 -10.13
C ILE A 297 -3.35 -12.86 -10.39
N PRO A 298 -3.63 -13.24 -11.64
CA PRO A 298 -4.07 -14.58 -11.97
C PRO A 298 -2.97 -15.61 -11.72
N VAL A 299 -3.38 -16.82 -11.34
CA VAL A 299 -2.50 -17.99 -11.39
C VAL A 299 -2.72 -18.80 -12.68
N PRO A 300 -1.69 -19.44 -13.25
CA PRO A 300 -1.84 -20.28 -14.43
C PRO A 300 -2.83 -21.43 -14.20
N SER A 301 -3.65 -21.71 -15.21
CA SER A 301 -4.56 -22.85 -15.23
C SER A 301 -4.50 -23.56 -16.58
N PHE A 302 -4.58 -24.89 -16.58
CA PHE A 302 -4.65 -25.72 -17.79
C PHE A 302 -6.11 -26.04 -18.17
N ARG A 303 -7.06 -25.22 -17.73
CA ARG A 303 -8.49 -25.51 -17.74
C ARG A 303 -9.30 -24.27 -18.03
#